data_AF-Q18DN6-F1
#
_entry.id   AF-Q18DN6-F1
#
_cell.length_a   1.000
_cell.length_b   1.000
_cell.length_c   1.000
_cell.angle_alpha   90.00
_cell.angle_beta   90.00
_cell.angle_gamma   90.00
#
_symmetry.space_group_name_H-M   'P 1'
#
loop_
_entity.id
_entity.type
_entity.pdbx_description
1 polymer ?
#
loop_
_entity_poly.entity_id
_entity_poly.type
_entity_poly.pdbx_seq_one_letter_code
_entity_poly.pdbx_strand_id
1 'polypeptide(L)'
;MTTAGEHVREGHFDHVPKSFHRKAFQLLHLIVVNHPFVNGNKRTALMSVRSFCALNGLEFAYNRQIKEVLKTLTTNERRERNRFSYLREHTEPLEPKYKTTIELWLTQIMDAERISNNIGPGTSESQNRNEPNDYDSDSRDSN
;
A
#
# COMPACT_ATOMS: atom_id res chain seq x y z
N MET A 1 11.60 -9.27 30.13
CA MET A 1 10.75 -8.12 29.75
C MET A 1 11.47 -7.43 28.62
N THR A 2 10.98 -7.58 27.40
CA THR A 2 11.66 -7.08 26.20
C THR A 2 10.76 -6.07 25.51
N THR A 3 11.30 -4.88 25.32
CA THR A 3 10.63 -3.62 25.07
C THR A 3 10.12 -3.52 23.62
N ALA A 4 9.04 -2.79 23.43
CA ALA A 4 8.28 -2.63 22.18
C ALA A 4 9.05 -2.04 20.96
N GLY A 5 10.34 -1.74 21.08
CA GLY A 5 11.17 -1.15 20.01
C GLY A 5 11.80 -2.14 19.02
N GLU A 6 11.86 -3.44 19.34
CA GLU A 6 12.51 -4.43 18.47
C GLU A 6 11.67 -4.86 17.26
N HIS A 7 10.34 -4.75 17.33
CA HIS A 7 9.49 -5.28 16.25
C HIS A 7 9.39 -4.38 15.01
N VAL A 8 9.84 -3.11 15.07
CA VAL A 8 9.73 -2.15 13.95
C VAL A 8 11.05 -2.02 13.17
N ARG A 9 12.17 -2.49 13.71
CA ARG A 9 13.50 -2.38 13.06
C ARG A 9 13.79 -3.48 12.04
N GLU A 10 12.98 -4.53 12.03
CA GLU A 10 13.24 -5.71 11.23
C GLU A 10 12.02 -6.00 10.37
N GLY A 11 12.05 -5.52 9.12
CA GLY A 11 11.33 -6.16 8.01
C GLY A 11 11.87 -7.57 7.74
N HIS A 12 12.19 -8.33 8.78
CA HIS A 12 12.81 -9.64 8.74
C HIS A 12 11.69 -10.65 8.55
N PHE A 13 11.49 -11.03 7.30
CA PHE A 13 10.70 -12.20 6.99
C PHE A 13 11.55 -13.41 7.41
N ASP A 14 11.14 -14.14 8.45
CA ASP A 14 11.79 -15.41 8.84
C ASP A 14 12.00 -16.31 7.60
N HIS A 15 11.09 -16.21 6.63
CA HIS A 15 11.23 -16.79 5.30
C HIS A 15 10.65 -15.83 4.24
N VAL A 16 11.40 -15.56 3.17
CA VAL A 16 10.90 -14.81 2.00
C VAL A 16 9.62 -15.49 1.47
N PRO A 17 8.49 -14.77 1.35
CA PRO A 17 7.25 -15.37 0.86
C PRO A 17 7.40 -15.92 -0.56
N LYS A 18 7.25 -17.24 -0.73
CA LYS A 18 7.48 -17.92 -2.01
C LYS A 18 6.33 -17.78 -3.00
N SER A 19 5.08 -17.70 -2.53
CA SER A 19 3.90 -17.57 -3.39
C SER A 19 3.40 -16.14 -3.47
N PHE A 20 2.76 -15.79 -4.60
CA PHE A 20 2.12 -14.49 -4.82
C PHE A 20 1.17 -14.11 -3.68
N HIS A 21 0.23 -15.00 -3.33
CA HIS A 21 -0.75 -14.72 -2.25
C HIS A 21 -0.09 -14.53 -0.88
N ARG A 22 1.03 -15.20 -0.60
CA ARG A 22 1.79 -14.96 0.64
C ARG A 22 2.46 -13.59 0.63
N LYS A 23 3.00 -13.13 -0.51
CA LYS A 23 3.54 -11.76 -0.64
C LYS A 23 2.44 -10.72 -0.44
N ALA A 24 1.30 -10.89 -1.11
CA ALA A 24 0.15 -10.01 -0.98
C ALA A 24 -0.38 -9.96 0.46
N PHE A 25 -0.49 -11.12 1.12
CA PHE A 25 -0.91 -11.20 2.52
C PHE A 25 0.09 -10.51 3.46
N GLN A 26 1.39 -10.70 3.21
CA GLN A 26 2.42 -10.08 4.03
C GLN A 26 2.42 -8.55 3.89
N LEU A 27 2.17 -8.02 2.69
CA LEU A 27 1.97 -6.58 2.46
C LEU A 27 0.78 -6.05 3.26
N LEU A 28 -0.35 -6.77 3.24
CA LEU A 28 -1.53 -6.44 4.05
C LEU A 28 -1.18 -6.39 5.55
N HIS A 29 -0.54 -7.44 6.04
CA HIS A 29 -0.17 -7.60 7.44
C HIS A 29 0.77 -6.49 7.91
N LEU A 30 1.79 -6.17 7.12
CA LEU A 30 2.79 -5.16 7.47
C LEU A 30 2.15 -3.78 7.66
N ILE A 31 1.30 -3.35 6.74
CA ILE A 31 0.63 -2.03 6.83
C ILE A 31 -0.39 -2.01 7.96
N VAL A 32 -1.13 -3.11 8.16
CA VAL A 32 -2.15 -3.18 9.22
C VAL A 32 -1.53 -3.21 10.60
N VAL A 33 -0.45 -3.97 10.83
CA VAL A 33 0.14 -4.15 12.17
C VAL A 33 1.07 -3.02 12.56
N ASN A 34 1.89 -2.52 11.63
CA ASN A 34 2.85 -1.46 11.95
C ASN A 34 2.20 -0.08 12.03
N HIS A 35 0.95 0.07 11.59
CA HIS A 35 0.17 1.30 11.65
C HIS A 35 0.96 2.57 11.22
N PRO A 36 1.59 2.59 10.04
CA PRO A 36 2.49 3.68 9.64
C PRO A 36 1.79 5.03 9.42
N PHE A 37 0.46 5.04 9.30
CA PHE A 37 -0.33 6.26 9.13
C PHE A 37 -1.15 6.59 10.39
N VAL A 38 -1.39 7.88 10.63
CA VAL A 38 -2.25 8.39 11.72
C VAL A 38 -3.66 7.76 11.66
N ASN A 39 -4.20 7.59 10.45
CA ASN A 39 -5.47 6.91 10.21
C ASN A 39 -5.45 6.23 8.82
N GLY A 40 -6.43 5.38 8.56
CA GLY A 40 -6.65 4.80 7.24
C GLY A 40 -5.81 3.56 6.95
N ASN A 41 -5.00 3.08 7.90
CA ASN A 41 -4.10 1.92 7.72
C ASN A 41 -4.78 0.72 7.03
N LYS A 42 -5.99 0.34 7.46
CA LYS A 42 -6.75 -0.76 6.84
C LYS A 42 -7.15 -0.46 5.39
N ARG A 43 -7.57 0.77 5.10
CA ARG A 43 -7.96 1.20 3.74
C ARG A 43 -6.73 1.22 2.83
N THR A 44 -5.63 1.80 3.31
CA THR A 44 -4.37 1.84 2.58
C THR A 44 -3.85 0.44 2.31
N ALA A 45 -3.84 -0.45 3.31
CA ALA A 45 -3.42 -1.84 3.14
C ALA A 45 -4.24 -2.57 2.06
N LEU A 46 -5.56 -2.42 2.07
CA LEU A 46 -6.44 -3.03 1.06
C LEU A 46 -6.15 -2.49 -0.34
N MET A 47 -5.99 -1.17 -0.48
CA MET A 47 -5.69 -0.56 -1.78
C MET A 47 -4.31 -0.98 -2.28
N SER A 48 -3.29 -1.02 -1.40
CA SER A 48 -1.95 -1.50 -1.75
C SER A 48 -1.96 -2.94 -2.23
N VAL A 49 -2.70 -3.84 -1.56
CA VAL A 49 -2.85 -5.23 -2.01
C VAL A 49 -3.57 -5.31 -3.34
N ARG A 50 -4.64 -4.53 -3.53
CA ARG A 50 -5.39 -4.51 -4.80
C ARG A 50 -4.51 -4.02 -5.95
N SER A 51 -3.74 -2.96 -5.74
CA SER A 51 -2.76 -2.46 -6.72
C SER A 51 -1.66 -3.49 -7.00
N PHE A 52 -1.14 -4.15 -5.96
CA PHE A 52 -0.16 -5.23 -6.11
C PHE A 52 -0.72 -6.38 -6.97
N CYS A 53 -1.96 -6.80 -6.75
CA CYS A 53 -2.62 -7.79 -7.60
C CYS A 53 -2.76 -7.29 -9.04
N ALA A 54 -3.28 -6.08 -9.24
CA ALA A 54 -3.53 -5.53 -10.57
C ALA A 54 -2.25 -5.45 -11.41
N LEU A 55 -1.14 -4.99 -10.80
CA LEU A 55 0.18 -4.93 -11.44
C LEU A 55 0.73 -6.33 -11.80
N ASN A 56 0.23 -7.39 -11.18
CA ASN A 56 0.57 -8.78 -11.49
C ASN A 56 -0.50 -9.46 -12.37
N GLY A 57 -1.41 -8.70 -12.98
CA GLY A 57 -2.45 -9.21 -13.86
C GLY A 57 -3.58 -9.96 -13.15
N LEU A 58 -3.77 -9.69 -11.85
CA LEU A 58 -4.78 -10.32 -11.02
C LEU A 58 -5.74 -9.28 -10.44
N GLU A 59 -7.00 -9.63 -10.30
CA GLU A 59 -7.98 -8.87 -9.55
C GLU A 59 -8.15 -9.45 -8.14
N PHE A 60 -8.12 -8.60 -7.12
CA PHE A 60 -8.47 -8.98 -5.75
C PHE A 60 -9.90 -8.57 -5.43
N ALA A 61 -10.85 -9.46 -5.73
CA ALA A 61 -12.29 -9.27 -5.55
C ALA A 61 -12.73 -9.64 -4.11
N TYR A 62 -12.26 -8.87 -3.13
CA TYR A 62 -12.59 -9.10 -1.73
C TYR A 62 -14.06 -8.75 -1.42
N ASN A 63 -14.63 -9.47 -0.46
CA ASN A 63 -16.01 -9.28 -0.01
C ASN A 63 -16.04 -8.80 1.46
N ARG A 64 -17.22 -8.81 2.10
CA ARG A 64 -17.40 -8.37 3.49
C ARG A 64 -16.57 -9.18 4.51
N GLN A 65 -16.20 -10.42 4.20
CA GLN A 65 -15.40 -11.29 5.08
C GLN A 65 -13.96 -10.74 5.29
N ILE A 66 -13.48 -9.85 4.43
CA ILE A 66 -12.19 -9.18 4.60
C ILE A 66 -12.08 -8.47 5.96
N LYS A 67 -13.21 -8.02 6.53
CA LYS A 67 -13.23 -7.36 7.84
C LYS A 67 -12.76 -8.29 8.96
N GLU A 68 -13.13 -9.57 8.88
CA GLU A 68 -12.70 -10.58 9.86
C GLU A 68 -11.22 -10.89 9.68
N VAL A 69 -10.74 -11.02 8.43
CA VAL A 69 -9.30 -11.18 8.15
C VAL A 69 -8.49 -10.01 8.72
N LEU A 70 -8.95 -8.77 8.52
CA LEU A 70 -8.31 -7.58 9.10
C LEU A 70 -8.37 -7.53 10.62
N LYS A 71 -9.41 -8.08 11.24
CA LYS A 71 -9.55 -8.18 12.69
C LYS A 71 -8.60 -9.22 13.26
N THR A 72 -8.51 -10.40 12.65
CA THR A 72 -7.56 -11.44 13.08
C THR A 72 -6.11 -11.04 12.85
N LEU A 73 -5.83 -10.09 11.94
CA LEU A 73 -4.51 -9.48 11.78
C LEU A 73 -4.07 -8.66 12.98
N THR A 74 -5.01 -7.95 13.62
CA THR A 74 -4.72 -7.14 14.81
C THR A 74 -4.70 -7.95 16.11
N THR A 75 -5.33 -9.12 16.12
CA THR A 75 -5.28 -10.05 17.24
C THR A 75 -4.00 -10.88 17.14
N ASN A 76 -3.18 -10.91 18.20
CA ASN A 76 -1.85 -11.56 18.26
C ASN A 76 -1.87 -13.11 18.17
N GLU A 77 -2.83 -13.71 17.46
CA GLU A 77 -2.92 -15.15 17.21
C GLU A 77 -1.89 -15.55 16.13
N ARG A 78 -0.64 -15.64 16.58
CA ARG A 78 0.59 -15.59 15.79
C ARG A 78 0.89 -16.84 14.94
N ARG A 79 -0.04 -17.77 14.68
CA ARG A 79 0.34 -19.12 14.20
C ARG A 79 -0.56 -19.82 13.17
N GLU A 80 -1.47 -19.13 12.51
CA GLU A 80 -2.25 -19.84 11.48
C GLU A 80 -1.48 -19.96 10.16
N ARG A 81 -1.23 -21.22 9.74
CA ARG A 81 -0.35 -21.57 8.62
C ARG A 81 -0.95 -21.20 7.24
N ASN A 82 -2.24 -20.85 7.19
CA ASN A 82 -2.99 -20.64 5.95
C ASN A 82 -3.73 -19.29 5.88
N ARG A 83 -3.27 -18.25 6.59
CA ARG A 83 -3.95 -16.93 6.63
C ARG A 83 -4.07 -16.22 5.27
N PHE A 84 -3.33 -16.68 4.27
CA PHE A 84 -3.40 -16.19 2.89
C PHE A 84 -4.41 -16.94 2.02
N SER A 85 -5.14 -17.93 2.56
CA SER A 85 -6.18 -18.67 1.82
C SER A 85 -7.27 -17.73 1.30
N TYR A 86 -7.68 -16.77 2.13
CA TYR A 86 -8.66 -15.75 1.74
C TYR A 86 -8.21 -15.00 0.48
N LEU A 87 -6.94 -14.60 0.41
CA LEU A 87 -6.43 -13.92 -0.78
C LEU A 87 -6.45 -14.86 -1.99
N ARG A 88 -6.09 -16.14 -1.81
CA ARG A 88 -6.12 -17.11 -2.90
C ARG A 88 -7.54 -17.36 -3.44
N GLU A 89 -8.53 -17.41 -2.57
CA GLU A 89 -9.95 -17.65 -2.92
C GLU A 89 -10.59 -16.43 -3.59
N HIS A 90 -10.13 -15.23 -3.26
CA HIS A 90 -10.64 -13.97 -3.78
C HIS A 90 -9.74 -13.30 -4.81
N THR A 91 -8.86 -14.07 -5.46
CA THR A 91 -8.01 -13.56 -6.55
C THR A 91 -8.31 -14.30 -7.84
N GLU A 92 -8.61 -13.53 -8.89
CA GLU A 92 -8.91 -14.03 -10.23
C GLU A 92 -8.08 -13.30 -11.29
N PRO A 93 -7.96 -13.84 -12.52
CA PRO A 93 -7.31 -13.12 -13.61
C PRO A 93 -7.99 -11.76 -13.84
N LEU A 94 -7.17 -10.71 -13.99
CA LEU A 94 -7.70 -9.38 -14.27
C LEU A 94 -8.35 -9.33 -15.67
N GLU A 95 -9.51 -8.69 -15.76
CA GLU A 95 -10.21 -8.48 -17.02
C GLU A 95 -9.31 -7.83 -18.10
N PRO A 96 -9.36 -8.29 -19.37
CA PRO A 96 -8.44 -7.85 -20.43
C PRO A 96 -8.39 -6.33 -20.63
N LYS A 97 -9.55 -5.65 -20.52
CA LYS A 97 -9.63 -4.19 -20.66
C LYS A 97 -8.77 -3.43 -19.65
N TYR A 98 -8.68 -3.92 -18.41
CA TYR A 98 -7.86 -3.27 -17.38
C TYR A 98 -6.39 -3.62 -17.54
N LYS A 99 -6.08 -4.83 -18.02
CA LYS A 99 -4.71 -5.23 -18.34
C LYS A 99 -4.08 -4.30 -19.38
N THR A 100 -4.78 -4.01 -20.48
CA THR A 100 -4.30 -3.06 -21.51
C THR A 100 -4.06 -1.67 -20.94
N THR A 101 -4.95 -1.18 -20.05
CA THR A 101 -4.75 0.12 -19.39
C THR A 101 -3.49 0.12 -18.51
N ILE A 102 -3.27 -0.93 -17.70
CA ILE A 102 -2.09 -1.02 -16.84
C ILE A 102 -0.81 -1.09 -17.68
N GLU A 103 -0.80 -1.87 -18.75
CA GLU A 103 0.35 -1.98 -19.67
C GLU A 103 0.68 -0.63 -20.33
N LEU A 104 -0.34 0.12 -20.74
CA LEU A 104 -0.16 1.47 -21.27
C LEU A 104 0.46 2.42 -20.23
N TRP A 105 -0.07 2.42 -19.00
CA TRP A 105 0.46 3.24 -17.91
C TRP A 105 1.91 2.89 -17.57
N LEU A 106 2.24 1.60 -17.48
CA LEU A 106 3.60 1.14 -17.20
C LEU A 106 4.57 1.59 -18.28
N THR A 107 4.17 1.50 -19.55
CA THR A 107 4.99 1.96 -20.68
C THR A 107 5.30 3.45 -20.56
N GLN A 108 4.28 4.28 -20.29
CA GLN A 108 4.46 5.73 -20.13
C GLN A 108 5.34 6.10 -18.94
N ILE A 109 5.23 5.40 -17.81
CA ILE A 109 6.07 5.65 -16.63
C ILE A 109 7.54 5.29 -16.94
N MET A 110 7.78 4.14 -17.56
CA MET A 110 9.13 3.71 -17.92
C MET A 110 9.79 4.63 -18.96
N ASP A 111 9.00 5.15 -19.90
CA ASP A 111 9.49 6.13 -20.87
C ASP A 111 9.75 7.51 -20.22
N ALA A 112 8.95 7.91 -19.24
CA ALA A 112 9.19 9.14 -18.47
C ALA A 112 10.49 9.08 -17.65
N GLU A 113 10.80 7.94 -17.04
CA GLU A 113 12.09 7.74 -16.35
C GLU A 113 13.28 7.84 -17.30
N ARG A 114 13.13 7.38 -18.55
CA ARG A 114 14.17 7.57 -19.59
C ARG A 114 14.36 9.03 -19.95
N ILE A 115 13.31 9.85 -19.96
CA ILE A 115 13.43 11.29 -20.23
C ILE A 115 14.11 11.99 -19.04
N SER A 116 13.72 11.66 -17.81
CA SER A 116 14.33 12.23 -16.60
C SER A 116 15.83 11.94 -16.50
N ASN A 117 16.27 10.74 -16.89
CA ASN A 117 17.69 10.37 -16.87
C ASN A 117 18.53 11.05 -17.97
N ASN A 118 17.90 11.68 -18.97
CA ASN A 118 18.57 12.43 -20.04
C ASN A 118 18.59 13.95 -19.80
N ILE A 119 17.93 14.44 -18.73
CA ILE A 119 17.99 15.84 -18.32
C ILE A 119 19.10 15.97 -17.28
N GLY A 120 20.30 16.34 -17.72
CA GLY A 120 21.39 16.78 -16.85
C GLY A 120 21.00 18.03 -16.04
N PRO A 121 21.78 18.40 -14.99
CA PRO A 121 21.41 19.49 -14.11
C PRO A 121 21.59 20.84 -14.82
N GLY A 122 20.49 21.38 -15.32
CA GLY A 122 20.34 22.73 -15.84
C GLY A 122 18.88 22.83 -16.30
N THR A 123 18.00 23.56 -15.64
CA THR A 123 18.10 24.96 -15.23
C THR A 123 17.15 25.18 -14.06
N SER A 124 17.67 25.72 -12.96
CA SER A 124 16.87 26.26 -11.88
C SER A 124 16.22 27.57 -12.32
N GLU A 125 14.95 27.52 -12.74
CA GLU A 125 14.09 28.71 -12.76
C GLU A 125 13.24 28.73 -11.50
N SER A 126 13.79 29.39 -10.49
CA SER A 126 13.06 29.88 -9.33
C SER A 126 12.16 31.03 -9.75
N GLN A 127 10.86 30.78 -9.95
CA GLN A 127 9.87 31.86 -9.98
C GLN A 127 8.59 31.48 -9.21
N ASN A 128 8.61 31.93 -7.94
CA ASN A 128 7.57 32.76 -7.33
C ASN A 128 6.12 32.21 -7.27
N ARG A 129 5.74 31.71 -6.08
CA ARG A 129 4.38 31.84 -5.55
C ARG A 129 4.40 32.10 -4.05
N ASN A 130 4.54 33.37 -3.68
CA ASN A 130 4.01 33.88 -2.42
C ASN A 130 2.50 34.04 -2.60
N GLU A 131 1.73 33.02 -2.23
CA GLU A 131 0.27 33.09 -2.14
C GLU A 131 -0.09 32.98 -0.65
N PRO A 132 -0.78 33.96 -0.03
CA PRO A 132 -1.13 33.89 1.38
C PRO A 132 -2.17 32.79 1.57
N ASN A 133 -1.83 31.79 2.38
CA ASN A 133 -2.70 30.66 2.67
C ASN A 133 -3.78 31.13 3.68
N ASP A 134 -4.96 31.47 3.17
CA ASP A 134 -6.12 31.94 3.95
C ASP A 134 -6.82 30.76 4.64
N TYR A 135 -6.15 30.19 5.65
CA TYR A 135 -6.80 29.34 6.63
C TYR A 135 -7.35 30.25 7.73
N ASP A 136 -8.63 30.61 7.59
CA ASP A 136 -9.45 31.13 8.66
C ASP A 136 -9.31 30.23 9.89
N SER A 137 -8.57 30.72 10.88
CA SER A 137 -8.51 30.15 12.22
C SER A 137 -9.79 30.55 12.92
N ASP A 138 -10.79 29.65 12.89
CA ASP A 138 -11.93 29.62 13.80
C ASP A 138 -11.42 29.76 15.24
N SER A 139 -11.39 31.00 15.73
CA SER A 139 -11.11 31.31 17.12
C SER A 139 -12.42 31.16 17.88
N ARG A 140 -12.70 29.92 18.27
CA ARG A 140 -13.42 29.68 19.51
C ARG A 140 -12.55 30.22 20.62
N ASP A 141 -13.00 31.25 21.30
CA ASP A 141 -12.92 31.25 22.76
C ASP A 141 -14.00 32.15 23.36
N SER A 142 -14.62 31.56 24.38
CA SER A 142 -15.64 32.11 25.25
C SER A 142 -15.00 32.99 26.32
N ASN A 143 -15.65 34.11 26.64
CA ASN A 143 -15.97 34.63 27.99
C ASN A 143 -16.02 36.16 27.99
#